data_AF-A0A1S6IT47-F1
#
_entry.id   AF-A0A1S6IT47-F1
#
_cell.length_a   1.000
_cell.length_b   1.000
_cell.length_c   1.000
_cell.angle_alpha   90.00
_cell.angle_beta   90.00
_cell.angle_gamma   90.00
#
_symmetry.space_group_name_H-M   'P 1'
#
loop_
_entity.id
_entity.type
_entity.pdbx_description
1 polymer ?
#
loop_
_entity_poly.entity_id
_entity_poly.type
_entity_poly.pdbx_seq_one_letter_code
_entity_poly.pdbx_strand_id
1 'polypeptide(L)'
;MATIKIADLIDEYNEIKGTLSFKPDYKRLCDKNLETVVLCDKKVGKSHFSLIRNQDFEIIFTHKVGEKIHQSKLDFNTFQPVHDSCLHLYWGPDFCEVRWDYTTGCCDAFAL
;
A
#
# COMPACT_ATOMS: atom_id res chain seq x y z
N MET A 1 -7.34 16.17 10.56
CA MET A 1 -5.94 15.76 10.31
C MET A 1 -5.78 15.63 8.80
N ALA A 2 -4.79 16.28 8.20
CA ALA A 2 -4.53 16.11 6.78
C ALA A 2 -4.04 14.68 6.55
N THR A 3 -4.76 13.90 5.75
CA THR A 3 -4.30 12.58 5.32
C THR A 3 -3.03 12.78 4.52
N ILE A 4 -1.88 12.38 5.07
CA ILE A 4 -0.61 12.42 4.35
C ILE A 4 -0.79 11.56 3.10
N LYS A 5 -0.56 12.15 1.92
CA LYS A 5 -0.66 11.40 0.67
C LYS A 5 0.55 10.48 0.60
N ILE A 6 0.32 9.22 0.23
CA ILE A 6 1.40 8.22 0.08
C ILE A 6 2.47 8.71 -0.89
N ALA A 7 2.05 9.45 -1.92
CA ALA A 7 2.96 10.11 -2.85
C ALA A 7 3.98 11.04 -2.16
N ASP A 8 3.64 11.67 -1.04
CA ASP A 8 4.57 12.51 -0.28
C ASP A 8 5.58 11.67 0.51
N LEU A 9 5.20 10.45 0.90
CA LEU A 9 6.07 9.52 1.61
C LEU A 9 7.03 8.76 0.68
N ILE A 10 6.70 8.59 -0.60
CA ILE A 10 7.61 8.01 -1.59
C ILE A 10 8.59 9.10 -2.05
N ASP A 11 9.72 9.20 -1.36
CA ASP A 11 10.83 10.12 -1.63
C ASP A 11 12.13 9.35 -1.98
N GLU A 12 13.22 10.07 -2.24
CA GLU A 12 14.51 9.47 -2.59
C GLU A 12 15.06 8.56 -1.48
N TYR A 13 14.77 8.88 -0.21
CA TYR A 13 15.21 8.08 0.93
C TYR A 13 14.47 6.74 0.99
N ASN A 14 13.15 6.78 0.89
CA ASN A 14 12.32 5.58 0.93
C ASN A 14 12.49 4.76 -0.35
N GLU A 15 12.74 5.37 -1.51
CA GLU A 15 13.11 4.68 -2.75
C GLU A 15 14.27 3.71 -2.50
N ILE A 16 15.33 4.18 -1.83
CA ILE A 16 16.52 3.39 -1.49
C ILE A 16 16.22 2.37 -0.38
N LYS A 17 15.43 2.76 0.63
CA LYS A 17 15.08 1.89 1.76
C LYS A 17 14.27 0.66 1.33
N GLY A 18 13.48 0.76 0.26
CA GLY A 18 12.72 -0.36 -0.28
C GLY A 18 11.48 -0.74 0.53
N THR A 19 11.02 0.15 1.41
CA THR A 19 9.82 -0.11 2.22
C THR A 19 9.12 1.17 2.65
N LEU A 20 7.79 1.10 2.71
CA LEU A 20 6.93 2.17 3.20
C LEU A 20 5.72 1.61 3.94
N SER A 21 5.39 2.21 5.08
CA SER A 21 4.21 1.89 5.86
C SER A 21 3.36 3.15 6.04
N PHE A 22 2.07 3.04 5.79
CA PHE A 22 1.15 4.17 5.97
C PHE A 22 -0.26 3.70 6.30
N LYS A 23 -1.05 4.62 6.87
CA LYS A 23 -2.48 4.39 7.12
C LYS A 23 -3.31 4.94 5.96
N PRO A 24 -4.00 4.11 5.17
CA PRO A 24 -4.82 4.59 4.07
C PRO A 24 -6.07 5.34 4.57
N ASP A 25 -6.67 6.15 3.70
CA ASP A 25 -8.02 6.65 3.90
C ASP A 25 -9.03 5.52 3.68
N TYR A 26 -9.37 4.83 4.76
CA TYR A 26 -10.32 3.71 4.75
C TYR A 26 -11.68 4.07 4.18
N LYS A 27 -12.14 5.31 4.38
CA LYS A 27 -13.46 5.72 3.87
C LYS A 27 -13.49 5.69 2.36
N ARG A 28 -12.44 6.21 1.71
CA ARG A 28 -12.31 6.17 0.24
C ARG A 28 -11.97 4.78 -0.26
N LEU A 29 -11.12 4.05 0.46
CA LEU A 29 -10.68 2.71 0.04
C LEU A 29 -11.84 1.71 0.01
N CYS A 30 -12.73 1.76 1.01
CA CYS A 30 -13.89 0.88 1.15
C CYS A 30 -15.13 1.32 0.36
N ASP A 31 -15.11 2.48 -0.30
CA ASP A 31 -16.25 2.97 -1.05
C ASP A 31 -16.46 2.17 -2.34
N LYS A 32 -17.50 1.32 -2.34
CA LYS A 32 -17.87 0.47 -3.49
C LYS A 32 -18.41 1.25 -4.68
N ASN A 33 -18.81 2.51 -4.49
CA ASN A 33 -19.30 3.35 -5.58
C ASN A 33 -18.15 3.93 -6.42
N LEU A 34 -16.91 3.87 -5.93
CA LEU A 34 -15.75 4.35 -6.66
C LEU A 34 -15.15 3.20 -7.50
N GLU A 35 -15.19 3.31 -8.82
CA GLU A 35 -14.62 2.30 -9.73
C GLU A 35 -13.12 2.10 -9.50
N THR A 36 -12.36 3.18 -9.27
CA THR A 36 -10.92 3.10 -8.98
C THR A 36 -10.52 4.18 -7.99
N VAL A 37 -9.67 3.82 -7.04
CA VAL A 37 -9.04 4.77 -6.10
C VAL A 37 -7.53 4.74 -6.32
N VAL A 38 -7.00 5.87 -6.81
CA VAL A 38 -5.56 6.06 -6.94
C VAL A 38 -5.01 6.57 -5.61
N LEU A 39 -4.17 5.75 -4.98
CA LEU A 39 -3.51 6.05 -3.70
C LEU A 39 -2.15 6.71 -3.94
N CYS A 40 -1.42 6.24 -4.96
CA CYS A 40 -0.17 6.82 -5.39
C CYS A 40 0.04 6.61 -6.89
N ASP A 41 0.59 7.62 -7.55
CA ASP A 41 1.16 7.50 -8.89
C ASP A 41 2.31 8.51 -8.97
N LYS A 42 3.56 8.02 -8.83
CA LYS A 42 4.73 8.89 -8.66
C LYS A 42 5.98 8.28 -9.26
N LYS A 43 6.76 9.13 -9.92
CA LYS A 43 8.12 8.82 -10.35
C LYS A 43 9.12 9.43 -9.37
N VAL A 44 10.09 8.64 -8.92
CA VAL A 44 11.23 9.08 -8.11
C VAL A 44 12.48 8.47 -8.72
N GLY A 45 13.46 9.31 -9.06
CA GLY A 45 14.67 8.86 -9.74
C GLY A 45 14.37 8.06 -11.03
N LYS A 46 14.80 6.79 -11.04
CA LYS A 46 14.57 5.84 -12.14
C LYS A 46 13.36 4.92 -11.91
N SER A 47 12.75 5.03 -10.74
CA SER A 47 11.64 4.20 -10.31
C SER A 47 10.30 4.91 -10.55
N HIS A 48 9.29 4.13 -10.90
CA HIS A 48 7.91 4.57 -10.95
C HIS A 48 7.08 3.69 -10.03
N PHE A 49 6.30 4.31 -9.16
CA PHE A 49 5.47 3.67 -8.16
C PHE A 49 4.02 4.01 -8.43
N SER A 50 3.18 2.98 -8.53
CA SER A 50 1.73 3.13 -8.65
C SER A 50 1.06 2.24 -7.62
N LEU A 51 0.09 2.80 -6.90
CA LEU A 51 -0.74 2.08 -5.94
C LEU A 51 -2.19 2.47 -6.21
N ILE A 52 -2.99 1.48 -6.60
CA ILE A 52 -4.41 1.68 -6.91
C ILE A 52 -5.25 0.63 -6.20
N ARG A 53 -6.52 0.95 -5.95
CA ARG A 53 -7.57 -0.01 -5.65
C ARG A 53 -8.49 -0.06 -6.86
N ASN A 54 -8.62 -1.23 -7.50
CA ASN A 54 -9.42 -1.41 -8.73
C ASN A 54 -10.91 -1.69 -8.42
N GLN A 55 -11.72 -1.87 -9.46
CA GLN A 55 -13.16 -2.17 -9.29
C GLN A 55 -13.44 -3.52 -8.63
N ASP A 56 -12.51 -4.46 -8.77
CA ASP A 56 -12.60 -5.82 -8.21
C ASP A 56 -12.23 -5.87 -6.72
N PHE A 57 -12.04 -4.71 -6.08
CA PHE A 57 -11.62 -4.62 -4.69
C PHE A 57 -10.26 -5.31 -4.48
N GLU A 58 -9.33 -5.11 -5.39
CA GLU A 58 -7.93 -5.49 -5.24
C GLU A 58 -7.08 -4.23 -5.11
N ILE A 59 -6.16 -4.24 -4.14
CA ILE A 59 -5.08 -3.26 -4.07
C ILE A 59 -3.94 -3.76 -4.93
N ILE A 60 -3.54 -2.97 -5.92
CA ILE A 60 -2.48 -3.29 -6.87
C ILE A 60 -1.34 -2.32 -6.64
N PHE A 61 -0.20 -2.86 -6.20
CA PHE A 61 1.06 -2.12 -6.10
C PHE A 61 1.95 -2.48 -7.28
N THR A 62 2.38 -1.46 -8.03
CA THR A 62 3.27 -1.61 -9.18
C THR A 62 4.54 -0.79 -8.95
N HIS A 63 5.69 -1.44 -9.09
CA HIS A 63 7.00 -0.80 -9.10
C HIS A 63 7.68 -1.08 -10.43
N LYS A 64 8.06 -0.01 -11.14
CA LYS A 64 8.74 -0.09 -12.43
C LYS A 64 10.11 0.55 -12.33
N VAL A 65 11.15 -0.15 -12.75
CA VAL A 65 12.53 0.34 -12.80
C VAL A 65 13.11 0.05 -14.18
N GLY A 66 13.35 1.10 -14.96
CA GLY A 66 13.71 0.95 -16.37
C GLY A 66 12.61 0.22 -17.15
N GLU A 67 12.95 -0.95 -17.70
CA GLU A 67 12.01 -1.82 -18.45
C GLU A 67 11.34 -2.89 -17.58
N LYS A 68 11.86 -3.14 -16.37
CA LYS A 68 11.28 -4.14 -15.45
C LYS A 68 10.04 -3.59 -14.76
N ILE A 69 8.99 -4.39 -14.73
CA ILE A 69 7.73 -4.08 -14.04
C ILE A 69 7.46 -5.20 -13.05
N HIS A 70 7.34 -4.85 -11.79
CA HIS A 70 6.96 -5.73 -10.70
C HIS A 70 5.58 -5.31 -10.20
N GLN A 71 4.71 -6.28 -9.97
CA GLN A 71 3.37 -6.04 -9.47
C GLN A 71 3.03 -7.03 -8.37
N SER A 72 2.41 -6.51 -7.32
CA SER A 72 1.84 -7.27 -6.23
C SER A 72 0.38 -6.88 -6.05
N LYS A 73 -0.44 -7.88 -5.74
CA LYS A 73 -1.89 -7.72 -5.57
C LYS A 73 -2.29 -8.21 -4.21
N LEU A 74 -3.22 -7.49 -3.61
CA LEU A 74 -3.81 -7.82 -2.32
C LEU A 74 -5.32 -7.73 -2.46
N ASP A 75 -6.00 -8.87 -2.26
CA ASP A 75 -7.46 -8.92 -2.27
C ASP A 75 -8.00 -8.18 -1.04
N PHE A 76 -8.80 -7.15 -1.29
CA PHE A 76 -9.42 -6.33 -0.27
C PHE A 76 -10.82 -6.84 0.11
N ASN A 77 -11.40 -7.79 -0.64
CA ASN A 77 -12.69 -8.38 -0.30
C ASN A 77 -12.63 -9.28 0.94
N THR A 78 -11.50 -9.93 1.16
CA THR A 78 -11.26 -10.82 2.30
C THR A 78 -10.81 -10.07 3.55
N PHE A 79 -10.56 -8.77 3.43
CA PHE A 79 -9.99 -7.96 4.50
C PHE A 79 -11.06 -7.18 5.25
N GLN A 80 -11.20 -7.45 6.54
CA GLN A 80 -11.92 -6.59 7.49
C GLN A 80 -10.89 -5.80 8.29
N PRO A 81 -10.60 -4.53 7.93
CA PRO A 81 -9.69 -3.72 8.74
C PRO A 81 -10.30 -3.56 10.14
N VAL A 82 -9.63 -4.13 11.13
CA VAL A 82 -9.77 -3.64 12.50
C VAL A 82 -9.25 -2.21 12.49
N HIS A 83 -9.93 -1.29 13.16
CA HIS A 83 -9.50 0.11 13.23
C HIS A 83 -8.00 0.17 13.59
N ASP A 84 -7.20 0.88 12.78
CA ASP A 84 -5.74 1.08 12.90
C ASP A 84 -4.77 0.16 12.14
N SER A 85 -5.23 -0.67 11.19
CA SER A 85 -4.28 -1.37 10.30
C SER A 85 -3.42 -0.39 9.49
N CYS A 86 -2.20 -0.79 9.12
CA CYS A 86 -1.35 -0.06 8.18
C CYS A 86 -1.14 -0.89 6.92
N LEU A 87 -1.06 -0.23 5.76
CA LEU A 87 -0.62 -0.87 4.53
C LEU A 87 0.89 -0.75 4.44
N HIS A 88 1.55 -1.88 4.22
CA HIS A 88 2.99 -1.99 4.08
C HIS A 88 3.33 -2.35 2.64
N LEU A 89 4.21 -1.56 2.06
CA LEU A 89 4.78 -1.74 0.74
C LEU A 89 6.25 -2.14 0.90
N TYR A 90 6.68 -3.12 0.12
CA TYR A 90 8.07 -3.52 -0.01
C TYR A 90 8.43 -3.54 -1.49
N TRP A 91 9.64 -3.11 -1.80
CA TRP A 91 10.16 -3.20 -3.16
C TRP A 91 11.67 -3.35 -3.16
N GLY A 92 12.15 -3.99 -4.21
CA GLY A 92 13.56 -4.14 -4.50
C GLY A 92 13.78 -4.08 -6.01
N PRO A 93 15.01 -4.35 -6.48
CA PRO A 93 15.34 -4.30 -7.90
C PRO A 93 14.61 -5.35 -8.75
N ASP A 94 14.11 -6.42 -8.13
CA ASP A 94 13.52 -7.57 -8.81
C ASP A 94 12.16 -8.02 -8.23
N PHE A 95 11.59 -7.26 -7.29
CA PHE A 95 10.30 -7.61 -6.67
C PHE A 95 9.57 -6.39 -6.11
N CYS A 96 8.26 -6.54 -5.93
CA CYS A 96 7.48 -5.70 -5.04
C CYS A 96 6.43 -6.54 -4.30
N GLU A 97 6.00 -6.07 -3.13
CA GLU A 97 5.00 -6.72 -2.30
C GLU A 97 4.13 -5.65 -1.62
N VAL A 98 2.85 -5.94 -1.49
CA VAL A 98 1.92 -5.17 -0.67
C VAL A 98 1.26 -6.11 0.34
N ARG A 99 1.27 -5.71 1.61
CA ARG A 99 0.65 -6.48 2.70
C ARG A 99 0.00 -5.55 3.72
N TRP A 100 -0.99 -6.07 4.44
CA TRP A 100 -1.46 -5.42 5.66
C TRP A 100 -0.52 -5.77 6.81
N ASP A 101 -0.15 -4.77 7.59
CA ASP A 101 0.43 -5.00 8.91
C ASP A 101 -0.70 -5.14 9.92
N TYR A 102 -0.80 -6.33 10.48
CA TYR A 102 -1.68 -6.59 11.61
C TYR A 102 -0.89 -6.21 12.85
N THR A 103 -1.14 -5.03 13.39
CA THR A 103 -0.90 -4.83 14.82
C THR A 103 -1.86 -5.76 15.54
N THR A 104 -1.39 -6.95 15.93
CA THR A 104 -2.01 -7.69 17.01
C THR A 104 -2.07 -6.71 18.18
N GLY A 105 -3.27 -6.22 18.47
CA GLY A 105 -3.49 -5.35 19.62
C GLY A 105 -2.85 -6.02 20.82
N CYS A 106 -2.27 -5.19 21.70
CA CYS A 106 -1.53 -5.57 22.90
C CYS A 106 -2.39 -6.29 23.98
N CYS A 107 -3.39 -7.08 23.56
CA CYS A 107 -4.35 -7.77 24.40
C CYS A 107 -4.49 -9.28 24.11
N ASP A 108 -3.93 -9.82 23.02
CA ASP A 108 -3.95 -11.28 22.74
C ASP A 108 -2.75 -12.03 23.37
N ALA A 109 -1.99 -11.39 24.26
CA ALA A 109 -0.86 -12.02 24.96
C ALA A 109 -1.25 -12.75 26.27
N PHE A 110 -2.53 -12.80 26.62
CA PHE A 110 -3.02 -13.49 27.82
C PHE A 110 -4.16 -14.47 27.50
N ALA A 111 -3.84 -15.53 26.76
CA ALA A 111 -4.67 -16.73 26.72
C ALA A 111 -3.77 -17.98 26.70
N LEU A 112 -3.16 -18.26 27.85
CA LEU A 112 -2.66 -19.58 28.24
C LEU A 112 -3.18 -19.89 29.64
#